data_AF-A0A2U2TXH5-F1
#
_entry.id   AF-A0A2U2TXH5-F1
#
_cell.length_a   1.000
_cell.length_b   1.000
_cell.length_c   1.000
_cell.angle_alpha   90.00
_cell.angle_beta   90.00
_cell.angle_gamma   90.00
#
_symmetry.space_group_name_H-M   'P 1'
#
loop_
_entity.id
_entity.type
_entity.pdbx_description
1 polymer ?
#
loop_
_entity_poly.entity_id
_entity_poly.type
_entity_poly.pdbx_seq_one_letter_code
_entity_poly.pdbx_strand_id
1 'polypeptide(L)'
;LPLYRQSEIFARQGVELSRALLSNWVDACCQLMTPVNDALYRYVMNTRKVHTDDTPVKVLAPGQKKAKTGCIWTYVRDDRNVGSSSPPAVWFAYSPNRQGKHPEQHLRPFRDILQADAFTGYDRLFSAEREGGALTEVACWAHARRKIHDVYISSKSATAEEALKRISELYAIEDEIRGLP
;
A
#
# COMPACT_ATOMS: atom_id res chain seq x y z
N LEU A 1 19.96 4.84 -3.91
CA LEU A 1 20.83 6.03 -3.74
C LEU A 1 20.29 7.16 -4.63
N PRO A 2 20.15 8.43 -4.18
CA PRO A 2 19.69 9.52 -5.05
C PRO A 2 20.59 9.74 -6.28
N LEU A 3 20.02 10.14 -7.41
CA LEU A 3 20.77 10.28 -8.68
C LEU A 3 21.95 11.26 -8.60
N TYR A 4 21.84 12.33 -7.79
CA TYR A 4 22.95 13.28 -7.61
C TYR A 4 24.16 12.62 -6.93
N ARG A 5 23.93 11.76 -5.93
CA ARG A 5 25.01 11.02 -5.27
C ARG A 5 25.61 9.96 -6.19
N GLN A 6 24.79 9.33 -7.04
CA GLN A 6 25.30 8.39 -8.05
C GLN A 6 26.22 9.13 -9.04
N SER A 7 25.79 10.28 -9.56
CA SER A 7 26.59 11.15 -10.43
C SER A 7 27.93 11.53 -9.80
N GLU A 8 27.94 11.97 -8.54
CA GLU A 8 29.18 12.28 -7.81
C GLU A 8 30.11 11.08 -7.61
N ILE A 9 29.57 9.87 -7.40
CA ILE A 9 30.36 8.64 -7.26
C ILE A 9 31.05 8.30 -8.57
N PHE A 10 30.34 8.36 -9.70
CA PHE A 10 30.91 8.08 -11.02
C PHE A 10 31.98 9.12 -11.41
N ALA A 11 31.76 10.39 -11.10
CA ALA A 11 32.74 11.45 -11.34
C ALA A 11 34.07 11.18 -10.61
N ARG A 12 34.03 10.66 -9.37
CA ARG A 12 35.25 10.24 -8.62
C ARG A 12 36.00 9.08 -9.28
N GLN A 13 35.35 8.33 -10.17
CA GLN A 13 35.94 7.26 -10.97
C GLN A 13 36.33 7.73 -12.38
N GLY A 14 36.25 9.03 -12.66
CA GLY A 14 36.57 9.61 -13.98
C GLY A 14 35.44 9.47 -15.01
N VAL A 15 34.22 9.12 -14.59
CA VAL A 15 33.06 8.97 -15.48
C VAL A 15 32.04 10.07 -15.20
N GLU A 16 31.94 11.04 -16.10
CA GLU A 16 31.01 12.17 -15.98
C GLU A 16 29.61 11.79 -16.47
N LEU A 17 28.67 11.55 -15.54
CA LEU A 17 27.26 11.27 -15.84
C LEU A 17 26.37 12.36 -15.25
N SER A 18 25.63 13.08 -16.10
CA SER A 18 24.70 14.09 -15.62
C SER A 18 23.47 13.46 -14.94
N ARG A 19 22.86 14.19 -14.00
CA ARG A 19 21.60 13.75 -13.36
C ARG A 19 20.47 13.55 -14.37
N ALA A 20 20.43 14.36 -15.43
CA ALA A 20 19.44 14.23 -16.50
C ALA A 20 19.63 12.93 -17.28
N LEU A 21 20.87 12.56 -17.61
CA LEU A 21 21.18 11.30 -18.28
C LEU A 21 20.77 10.09 -17.43
N LEU A 22 21.16 10.08 -16.15
CA LEU A 22 20.76 9.02 -15.22
C LEU A 22 19.23 8.93 -15.07
N SER A 23 18.54 10.07 -15.02
CA SER A 23 17.08 10.11 -14.96
C SER A 23 16.44 9.52 -16.21
N ASN A 24 16.98 9.83 -17.40
CA ASN A 24 16.49 9.28 -18.67
C ASN A 24 16.69 7.77 -18.75
N TRP A 25 17.80 7.25 -18.21
CA TRP A 25 18.02 5.80 -18.13
C TRP A 25 17.05 5.11 -17.18
N VAL A 26 16.77 5.71 -16.03
CA VAL A 26 15.73 5.20 -15.12
C VAL A 26 14.38 5.16 -15.81
N ASP A 27 14.02 6.22 -16.54
CA ASP A 27 12.75 6.27 -17.28
C ASP A 27 12.67 5.18 -18.36
N ALA A 28 13.73 5.01 -19.16
CA ALA A 28 13.80 3.95 -20.17
C ALA A 28 13.66 2.55 -19.56
N CYS A 29 14.33 2.28 -18.43
CA CYS A 29 14.16 1.03 -17.69
C CYS A 29 12.72 0.84 -17.20
N CYS A 30 12.08 1.89 -16.67
CA CYS A 30 10.68 1.82 -16.24
C CYS A 30 9.73 1.49 -17.39
N GLN A 31 9.93 2.08 -18.56
CA GLN A 31 9.14 1.79 -19.77
C GLN A 31 9.31 0.34 -20.22
N LEU A 32 10.54 -0.20 -20.20
CA LEU A 32 10.80 -1.60 -20.52
C LEU A 32 10.16 -2.57 -19.52
N MET A 33 9.96 -2.14 -18.27
CA MET A 33 9.35 -2.94 -17.21
C MET A 33 7.82 -2.91 -17.21
N THR A 34 7.16 -2.10 -18.05
CA THR A 34 5.70 -2.00 -18.11
C THR A 34 5.00 -3.36 -18.23
N PRO A 35 5.42 -4.30 -19.10
CA PRO A 35 4.76 -5.61 -19.20
C PRO A 35 4.83 -6.43 -17.91
N VAL A 36 5.93 -6.30 -17.15
CA VAL A 36 6.10 -6.97 -15.86
C VAL A 36 5.19 -6.34 -14.81
N ASN A 37 5.10 -5.01 -14.77
CA ASN A 37 4.17 -4.30 -13.91
C ASN A 37 2.71 -4.70 -14.20
N ASP A 38 2.32 -4.81 -15.47
CA ASP A 38 0.96 -5.15 -15.87
C ASP A 38 0.63 -6.63 -15.56
N ALA A 39 1.62 -7.52 -15.68
CA ALA A 39 1.49 -8.90 -15.23
C ALA A 39 1.33 -8.99 -13.71
N LEU A 40 2.13 -8.23 -12.95
CA LEU A 40 2.07 -8.16 -11.50
C LEU A 40 0.73 -7.60 -11.01
N TYR A 41 0.24 -6.52 -11.62
CA TYR A 41 -1.08 -5.96 -11.34
C TYR A 41 -2.18 -7.01 -11.54
N ARG A 42 -2.22 -7.69 -12.70
CA ARG A 42 -3.20 -8.74 -12.96
C ARG A 42 -3.09 -9.89 -11.95
N TYR A 43 -1.88 -10.27 -11.57
CA TYR A 43 -1.65 -11.31 -10.58
C TYR A 43 -2.16 -10.92 -9.18
N VAL A 44 -1.88 -9.70 -8.74
CA VAL A 44 -2.35 -9.17 -7.44
C VAL A 44 -3.88 -9.06 -7.41
N MET A 45 -4.50 -8.58 -8.50
CA MET A 45 -5.96 -8.42 -8.57
C MET A 45 -6.71 -9.75 -8.78
N ASN A 46 -6.03 -10.82 -9.21
CA ASN A 46 -6.62 -12.14 -9.41
C ASN A 46 -6.51 -13.01 -8.14
N THR A 47 -7.15 -12.56 -7.06
CA THR A 47 -7.21 -13.24 -5.76
C THR A 47 -8.57 -13.01 -5.12
N ARG A 48 -8.90 -13.75 -4.05
CA ARG A 48 -10.12 -13.54 -3.26
C ARG A 48 -10.00 -12.41 -2.26
N LYS A 49 -8.79 -12.07 -1.84
CA LYS A 49 -8.55 -11.01 -0.85
C LYS A 49 -7.34 -10.17 -1.24
N VAL A 50 -7.52 -8.85 -1.21
CA VAL A 50 -6.44 -7.88 -1.33
C VAL A 50 -6.38 -7.07 -0.05
N HIS A 51 -5.19 -6.93 0.52
CA HIS A 51 -4.95 -5.92 1.55
C HIS A 51 -4.53 -4.62 0.87
N THR A 52 -5.04 -3.49 1.37
CA THR A 52 -4.64 -2.17 0.88
C THR A 52 -4.16 -1.28 2.02
N ASP A 53 -3.13 -0.52 1.76
CA ASP A 53 -2.63 0.55 2.64
C ASP A 53 -2.09 1.69 1.77
N ASP A 54 -1.88 2.86 2.36
CA ASP A 54 -1.40 4.02 1.64
C ASP A 54 -0.38 4.83 2.45
N THR A 55 0.63 5.34 1.77
CA THR A 55 1.71 6.14 2.38
C THR A 55 1.79 7.49 1.69
N PRO A 56 1.44 8.59 2.37
CA PRO A 56 1.66 9.93 1.88
C PRO A 56 3.16 10.22 1.68
N VAL A 57 3.53 10.75 0.53
CA VAL A 57 4.94 11.08 0.19
C VAL A 57 5.08 12.54 -0.22
N LYS A 58 6.18 13.18 0.18
CA LYS A 58 6.50 14.54 -0.25
C LYS A 58 7.20 14.50 -1.60
N VAL A 59 6.63 15.20 -2.58
CA VAL A 59 7.11 15.27 -3.96
C VAL A 59 7.43 16.72 -4.31
N LEU A 60 8.61 16.94 -4.88
CA LEU A 60 8.98 18.27 -5.37
C LEU A 60 8.05 18.68 -6.51
N ALA A 61 7.58 19.93 -6.45
CA ALA A 61 6.76 20.53 -7.50
C ALA A 61 7.53 21.72 -8.08
N PRO A 62 8.29 21.53 -9.18
CA PRO A 62 9.05 22.61 -9.81
C PRO A 62 8.15 23.83 -10.08
N GLY A 63 8.66 25.02 -9.78
CA GLY A 63 7.89 26.28 -9.86
C GLY A 63 7.02 26.59 -8.63
N GLN A 64 6.91 25.66 -7.65
CA GLN A 64 6.26 25.92 -6.38
C GLN A 64 7.26 26.01 -5.23
N LYS A 65 7.00 26.90 -4.26
CA LYS A 65 7.83 27.09 -3.06
C LYS A 65 7.68 25.98 -2.02
N LYS A 66 6.78 25.01 -2.22
CA LYS A 66 6.49 23.92 -1.28
C LYS A 66 6.34 22.60 -2.02
N ALA A 67 6.76 21.50 -1.38
CA ALA A 67 6.51 20.15 -1.87
C ALA A 67 5.01 19.82 -1.82
N LYS A 68 4.53 19.11 -2.82
CA LYS A 68 3.17 18.52 -2.84
C LYS A 68 3.17 17.21 -2.06
N THR A 69 2.02 16.84 -1.52
CA THR A 69 1.82 15.52 -0.91
C THR A 69 1.18 14.60 -1.94
N GLY A 70 1.97 13.68 -2.50
CA GLY A 70 1.48 12.53 -3.25
C GLY A 70 1.15 11.37 -2.33
N CYS A 71 0.75 10.25 -2.91
CA CYS A 71 0.42 9.03 -2.18
C CYS A 71 0.95 7.81 -2.95
N ILE A 72 1.53 6.86 -2.22
CA ILE A 72 1.84 5.52 -2.73
C ILE A 72 0.81 4.57 -2.13
N TRP A 73 0.03 3.93 -2.99
CA TRP A 73 -0.93 2.89 -2.65
C TRP A 73 -0.25 1.54 -2.74
N THR A 74 -0.52 0.68 -1.77
CA THR A 74 0.07 -0.66 -1.68
C THR A 74 -1.06 -1.68 -1.70
N TYR A 75 -1.03 -2.60 -2.66
CA TYR A 75 -2.00 -3.68 -2.80
C TYR A 75 -1.29 -5.01 -2.64
N VAL A 76 -1.68 -5.78 -1.63
CA VAL A 76 -0.98 -7.01 -1.23
C VAL A 76 -1.87 -8.23 -1.43
N ARG A 77 -1.36 -9.16 -2.23
CA ARG A 77 -1.83 -10.55 -2.31
C ARG A 77 -0.89 -11.39 -1.45
N ASP A 78 -1.33 -11.76 -0.26
CA ASP A 78 -0.58 -12.68 0.60
C ASP A 78 -1.54 -13.41 1.54
N ASP A 79 -1.76 -14.69 1.25
CA ASP A 79 -2.61 -15.59 2.04
C ASP A 79 -1.80 -16.75 2.63
N ARG A 80 -0.47 -16.61 2.72
CA ARG A 80 0.38 -17.65 3.31
C ARG A 80 0.04 -17.91 4.77
N ASN A 81 -0.43 -16.89 5.49
CA ASN A 81 -0.87 -17.04 6.89
C ASN A 81 -2.12 -17.92 7.04
N VAL A 82 -2.84 -18.21 5.95
CA VAL A 82 -4.01 -19.12 5.93
C VAL A 82 -3.76 -20.30 4.98
N GLY A 83 -2.51 -20.77 4.93
CA GLY A 83 -2.14 -21.99 4.21
C GLY A 83 -2.09 -21.89 2.68
N SER A 84 -2.20 -20.69 2.10
CA SER A 84 -2.08 -20.54 0.65
C SER A 84 -0.67 -20.83 0.15
N SER A 85 -0.56 -21.69 -0.87
CA SER A 85 0.68 -21.95 -1.61
C SER A 85 0.94 -20.97 -2.74
N SER A 86 0.02 -20.02 -2.99
CA SER A 86 0.22 -18.98 -4.01
C SER A 86 1.41 -18.09 -3.64
N PRO A 87 2.32 -17.79 -4.58
CA PRO A 87 3.39 -16.81 -4.34
C PRO A 87 2.84 -15.45 -3.89
N PRO A 88 3.37 -14.85 -2.81
CA PRO A 88 2.94 -13.54 -2.36
C PRO A 88 3.38 -12.47 -3.37
N ALA A 89 2.60 -11.41 -3.50
CA ALA A 89 2.91 -10.29 -4.37
C ALA A 89 2.40 -8.97 -3.80
N VAL A 90 3.11 -7.90 -4.14
CA VAL A 90 2.71 -6.53 -3.84
C VAL A 90 2.75 -5.71 -5.12
N TRP A 91 1.69 -4.96 -5.37
CA TRP A 91 1.64 -3.98 -6.45
C TRP A 91 1.52 -2.59 -5.85
N PHE A 92 2.33 -1.66 -6.36
CA PHE A 92 2.35 -0.27 -5.91
C PHE A 92 1.80 0.64 -7.00
N ALA A 93 1.01 1.62 -6.59
CA ALA A 93 0.55 2.69 -7.48
C ALA A 93 0.88 4.04 -6.87
N TYR A 94 1.33 4.98 -7.70
CA TYR A 94 1.52 6.37 -7.27
C TYR A 94 0.36 7.23 -7.74
N SER A 95 -0.08 8.16 -6.88
CA SER A 95 -0.97 9.25 -7.26
C SER A 95 -0.48 10.61 -6.75
N PRO A 96 -0.79 11.71 -7.46
CA PRO A 96 -0.36 13.05 -7.06
C PRO A 96 -1.08 13.61 -5.82
N ASN A 97 -2.09 12.92 -5.31
CA ASN A 97 -2.82 13.24 -4.08
C ASN A 97 -3.49 11.99 -3.49
N ARG A 98 -3.99 12.07 -2.25
CA ARG A 98 -4.65 10.97 -1.52
C ARG A 98 -6.18 11.09 -1.63
N GLN A 99 -6.74 10.81 -2.81
CA GLN A 99 -8.19 10.85 -3.08
C GLN A 99 -8.76 9.46 -3.40
N GLY A 100 -10.00 9.18 -2.98
CA GLY A 100 -10.68 7.89 -3.19
C GLY A 100 -10.82 7.46 -4.66
N LYS A 101 -10.85 8.40 -5.59
CA LYS A 101 -10.88 8.10 -7.04
C LYS A 101 -9.72 7.21 -7.51
N HIS A 102 -8.58 7.26 -6.83
CA HIS A 102 -7.40 6.47 -7.20
C HIS A 102 -7.59 4.99 -6.86
N PRO A 103 -7.89 4.59 -5.60
CA PRO A 103 -8.23 3.21 -5.31
C PRO A 103 -9.49 2.74 -6.05
N GLU A 104 -10.48 3.59 -6.33
CA GLU A 104 -11.60 3.26 -7.23
C GLU A 104 -11.12 2.82 -8.61
N GLN A 105 -10.18 3.56 -9.22
CA GLN A 105 -9.60 3.22 -10.51
C GLN A 105 -8.71 1.97 -10.44
N HIS A 106 -7.85 1.88 -9.44
CA HIS A 106 -6.90 0.76 -9.27
C HIS A 106 -7.60 -0.57 -9.02
N LEU A 107 -8.69 -0.55 -8.24
CA LEU A 107 -9.46 -1.75 -7.89
C LEU A 107 -10.61 -1.99 -8.87
N ARG A 108 -10.70 -1.25 -9.97
CA ARG A 108 -11.80 -1.36 -10.95
C ARG A 108 -12.09 -2.79 -11.42
N PRO A 109 -11.13 -3.73 -11.60
CA PRO A 109 -11.45 -5.11 -11.95
C PRO A 109 -11.68 -6.03 -10.74
N PHE A 110 -11.33 -5.61 -9.52
CA PHE A 110 -11.43 -6.43 -8.31
C PHE A 110 -12.85 -6.48 -7.76
N ARG A 111 -13.27 -7.63 -7.23
CA ARG A 111 -14.68 -7.93 -6.90
C ARG A 111 -14.91 -8.61 -5.55
N ASP A 112 -13.87 -9.12 -4.90
CA ASP A 112 -14.01 -9.91 -3.66
C ASP A 112 -13.68 -9.06 -2.42
N ILE A 113 -12.86 -9.58 -1.51
CA ILE A 113 -12.62 -9.05 -0.16
C ILE A 113 -11.52 -8.00 -0.21
N LEU A 114 -11.82 -6.79 0.26
CA LEU A 114 -10.83 -5.74 0.44
C LEU A 114 -10.60 -5.52 1.93
N GLN A 115 -9.40 -5.85 2.40
CA GLN A 115 -8.97 -5.54 3.74
C GLN A 115 -8.26 -4.18 3.76
N ALA A 116 -8.85 -3.19 4.41
CA ALA A 116 -8.39 -1.80 4.40
C ALA A 116 -8.38 -1.19 5.80
N ASP A 117 -7.74 -0.02 5.94
CA ASP A 117 -8.03 0.86 7.08
C ASP A 117 -9.38 1.59 6.87
N ALA A 118 -9.80 2.36 7.86
CA ALA A 118 -11.05 3.14 7.82
C ALA A 118 -10.89 4.48 7.08
N PHE A 119 -10.05 4.54 6.03
CA PHE A 119 -9.95 5.73 5.20
C PHE A 119 -11.21 5.90 4.35
N THR A 120 -11.91 7.03 4.52
CA THR A 120 -13.17 7.34 3.82
C THR A 120 -13.06 7.37 2.30
N GLY A 121 -11.85 7.46 1.74
CA GLY A 121 -11.67 7.31 0.30
C GLY A 121 -11.97 5.91 -0.23
N TYR A 122 -12.13 4.91 0.65
CA TYR A 122 -12.56 3.57 0.28
C TYR A 122 -14.09 3.39 0.29
N ASP A 123 -14.88 4.31 0.88
CA ASP A 123 -16.33 4.13 1.08
C ASP A 123 -17.09 3.79 -0.23
N ARG A 124 -16.71 4.42 -1.34
CA ARG A 124 -17.31 4.12 -2.66
C ARG A 124 -17.04 2.71 -3.16
N LEU A 125 -15.96 2.07 -2.70
CA LEU A 125 -15.65 0.69 -3.05
C LEU A 125 -16.66 -0.30 -2.47
N PHE A 126 -17.29 0.06 -1.35
CA PHE A 126 -18.26 -0.76 -0.61
C PHE A 126 -19.71 -0.40 -0.93
N SER A 127 -19.93 0.65 -1.74
CA SER A 127 -21.26 1.05 -2.17
C SER A 127 -21.87 0.04 -3.15
N ALA A 128 -23.15 -0.26 -2.98
CA ALA A 128 -23.94 -1.05 -3.93
C ALA A 128 -24.01 -0.39 -5.33
N GLU A 129 -23.78 0.92 -5.41
CA GLU A 129 -23.79 1.69 -6.65
C GLU A 129 -22.47 1.60 -7.44
N ARG A 130 -21.45 0.93 -6.90
CA ARG A 130 -20.17 0.75 -7.57
C ARG A 130 -20.33 -0.05 -8.87
N GLU A 131 -19.69 0.41 -9.93
CA GLU A 131 -19.57 -0.36 -11.17
C GLU A 131 -18.86 -1.71 -10.89
N GLY A 132 -19.57 -2.81 -11.15
CA GLY A 132 -19.09 -4.16 -10.81
C GLY A 132 -19.45 -4.65 -9.42
N GLY A 133 -20.28 -3.91 -8.67
CA GLY A 133 -20.80 -4.30 -7.36
C GLY A 133 -19.90 -3.88 -6.19
N ALA A 134 -20.50 -3.85 -5.01
CA ALA A 134 -19.81 -3.58 -3.74
C ALA A 134 -18.75 -4.65 -3.46
N LEU A 135 -17.58 -4.21 -3.01
CA LEU A 135 -16.60 -5.12 -2.42
C LEU A 135 -17.04 -5.54 -1.02
N THR A 136 -16.54 -6.69 -0.56
CA THR A 136 -16.69 -7.07 0.85
C THR A 136 -15.64 -6.34 1.68
N GLU A 137 -16.09 -5.46 2.57
CA GLU A 137 -15.21 -4.72 3.47
C GLU A 137 -14.72 -5.61 4.62
N VAL A 138 -13.41 -5.61 4.87
CA VAL A 138 -12.80 -6.19 6.06
C VAL A 138 -11.91 -5.13 6.72
N ALA A 139 -12.23 -4.79 7.97
CA ALA A 139 -11.45 -3.80 8.71
C ALA A 139 -10.08 -4.37 9.14
N CYS A 140 -9.03 -3.57 8.99
CA CYS A 140 -7.68 -3.98 9.37
C CYS A 140 -7.43 -3.89 10.89
N TRP A 141 -7.24 -5.04 11.55
CA TRP A 141 -6.95 -5.12 12.99
C TRP A 141 -5.68 -4.36 13.41
N ALA A 142 -4.63 -4.36 12.59
CA ALA A 142 -3.41 -3.63 12.90
C ALA A 142 -3.68 -2.11 13.00
N HIS A 143 -4.53 -1.57 12.13
CA HIS A 143 -4.94 -0.17 12.17
C HIS A 143 -5.86 0.15 13.34
N ALA A 144 -6.86 -0.71 13.59
CA ALA A 144 -7.75 -0.57 14.74
C ALA A 144 -6.96 -0.58 16.07
N ARG A 145 -6.08 -1.58 16.25
CA ARG A 145 -5.22 -1.71 17.44
C ARG A 145 -4.34 -0.48 17.65
N ARG A 146 -3.74 0.07 16.58
CA ARG A 146 -2.89 1.28 16.66
C ARG A 146 -3.67 2.46 17.25
N LYS A 147 -4.90 2.69 16.78
CA LYS A 147 -5.76 3.78 17.29
C LYS A 147 -6.19 3.57 18.74
N ILE A 148 -6.53 2.35 19.13
CA ILE A 148 -6.83 2.02 20.53
C ILE A 148 -5.59 2.25 21.40
N HIS A 149 -4.41 1.87 20.93
CA HIS A 149 -3.15 2.13 21.62
C HIS A 149 -2.87 3.63 21.81
N ASP A 150 -3.10 4.46 20.79
CA ASP A 150 -2.97 5.92 20.90
C ASP A 150 -3.87 6.50 22.00
N VAL A 151 -5.10 5.98 22.13
CA VAL A 151 -6.03 6.34 23.21
C VAL A 151 -5.50 5.87 24.57
N TYR A 152 -5.00 4.64 24.68
CA TYR A 152 -4.42 4.14 25.92
C TYR A 152 -3.19 4.97 26.36
N ILE A 153 -2.29 5.32 25.44
CA ILE A 153 -1.12 6.14 25.76
C ILE A 153 -1.52 7.53 26.26
N SER A 154 -2.55 8.14 25.67
CA SER A 154 -3.00 9.49 26.04
C SER A 154 -3.84 9.54 27.32
N SER A 155 -4.64 8.50 27.60
CA SER A 155 -5.65 8.54 28.69
C SER A 155 -5.44 7.53 29.82
N LYS A 156 -4.67 6.46 29.58
CA LYS A 156 -4.59 5.28 30.48
C LYS A 156 -5.96 4.68 30.80
N SER A 157 -6.92 4.80 29.88
CA SER A 157 -8.26 4.24 30.05
C SER A 157 -8.22 2.71 30.21
N ALA A 158 -8.87 2.20 31.26
CA ALA A 158 -9.05 0.77 31.49
C ALA A 158 -9.79 0.08 30.33
N THR A 159 -10.72 0.79 29.66
CA THR A 159 -11.42 0.27 28.48
C THR A 159 -10.48 0.06 27.30
N ALA A 160 -9.55 0.99 27.07
CA ALA A 160 -8.56 0.86 26.00
C ALA A 160 -7.55 -0.26 26.31
N GLU A 161 -7.14 -0.41 27.56
CA GLU A 161 -6.28 -1.50 28.02
C GLU A 161 -6.92 -2.87 27.80
N GLU A 162 -8.17 -3.04 28.24
CA GLU A 162 -8.94 -4.27 28.03
C GLU A 162 -9.13 -4.59 26.54
N ALA A 163 -9.40 -3.58 25.71
CA ALA A 163 -9.50 -3.76 24.27
C ALA A 163 -8.17 -4.25 23.65
N LEU A 164 -7.03 -3.69 24.06
CA LEU A 164 -5.70 -4.15 23.62
C LEU A 164 -5.41 -5.58 24.05
N LYS A 165 -5.82 -5.95 25.28
CA LYS A 165 -5.69 -7.33 25.79
C LYS A 165 -6.48 -8.31 24.93
N ARG A 166 -7.75 -8.03 24.65
CA ARG A 166 -8.60 -8.88 23.80
C ARG A 166 -8.06 -9.02 22.37
N ILE A 167 -7.55 -7.94 21.78
CA ILE A 167 -6.89 -8.01 20.47
C ILE A 167 -5.64 -8.91 20.55
N SER A 168 -4.88 -8.84 21.65
CA SER A 168 -3.72 -9.73 21.84
C SER A 168 -4.11 -11.20 21.94
N GLU A 169 -5.25 -11.51 22.56
CA GLU A 169 -5.79 -12.89 22.62
C GLU A 169 -6.17 -13.40 21.22
N LEU A 170 -6.75 -12.55 20.37
CA LEU A 170 -7.01 -12.89 18.96
C LEU A 170 -5.72 -13.15 18.19
N TYR A 171 -4.69 -12.31 18.36
CA TYR A 171 -3.40 -12.51 17.71
C TYR A 171 -2.69 -13.79 18.17
N ALA A 172 -2.87 -14.21 19.42
CA ALA A 172 -2.36 -15.49 19.89
C ALA A 172 -3.01 -16.66 19.14
N ILE A 173 -4.33 -16.63 18.97
CA ILE A 173 -5.05 -17.63 18.17
C ILE A 173 -4.59 -17.60 16.71
N GLU A 174 -4.46 -16.43 16.10
CA GLU A 174 -3.96 -16.28 14.73
C GLU A 174 -2.55 -16.87 14.55
N ASP A 175 -1.70 -16.76 15.57
CA ASP A 175 -0.35 -17.33 15.54
C ASP A 175 -0.35 -18.86 15.67
N GLU A 176 -1.20 -19.41 16.55
CA GLU A 176 -1.38 -20.86 16.71
C GLU A 176 -1.87 -21.54 15.43
N ILE A 177 -2.74 -20.87 14.66
CA ILE A 177 -3.32 -21.42 13.42
C ILE A 177 -2.57 -20.99 12.15
N ARG A 178 -1.47 -20.25 12.27
CA ARG A 178 -0.76 -19.67 11.13
C ARG A 178 -0.32 -20.74 10.13
N GLY A 179 -0.72 -20.56 8.87
CA GLY A 179 -0.36 -21.46 7.78
C GLY A 179 -1.27 -22.69 7.66
N LEU A 180 -2.29 -22.82 8.52
CA LEU A 180 -3.34 -23.81 8.36
C LEU A 180 -4.44 -23.28 7.41
N PRO A 181 -5.09 -24.15 6.61
CA PRO A 181 -6.19 -23.78 5.72
C PRO A 181 -7.50 -23.47 6.45
#